data_AF-A0A8S9HI17-F1
#
_entry.id   AF-A0A8S9HI17-F1
#
_cell.length_a   1.000
_cell.length_b   1.000
_cell.length_c   1.000
_cell.angle_alpha   90.00
_cell.angle_beta   90.00
_cell.angle_gamma   90.00
#
_symmetry.space_group_name_H-M   'P 1'
#
loop_
_entity.id
_entity.type
_entity.pdbx_description
1 polymer ?
#
loop_
_entity_poly.entity_id
_entity_poly.type
_entity_poly.pdbx_seq_one_letter_code
_entity_poly.pdbx_strand_id
1 'polypeptide(L)'
;MFLCITSMMVSAIVEQRRRTVALTRPPLGFALRKGAISSMSGMWLIPQLVLMGVGDALAGVGQMEFYYKQFPENMRSFAGSLYYCGIGLASYLSSFLLSAVHNITEGSLGGNWLPEDLNKGRLEYFYYFVAGMMTINFAYFLLVSHWYRYKDIVAKDNDIDKVSV
;
A
#
# COMPACT_ATOMS: atom_id res chain seq x y z
N MET A 1 5.49 5.20 -2.35
CA MET A 1 5.38 4.05 -3.26
C MET A 1 6.53 3.07 -3.12
N PHE A 2 7.79 3.43 -3.45
CA PHE A 2 8.93 2.51 -3.32
C PHE A 2 9.09 1.90 -1.92
N LEU A 3 9.05 2.73 -0.87
CA LEU A 3 9.12 2.26 0.53
C LEU A 3 7.98 1.30 0.91
N CYS A 4 6.78 1.53 0.38
CA CYS A 4 5.62 0.67 0.64
C CYS A 4 5.77 -0.69 -0.07
N ILE A 5 6.29 -0.72 -1.30
CA ILE A 5 6.59 -1.94 -2.04
C ILE A 5 7.64 -2.78 -1.30
N THR A 6 8.73 -2.15 -0.86
CA THR A 6 9.76 -2.85 -0.06
C THR A 6 9.20 -3.36 1.26
N SER A 7 8.33 -2.60 1.93
CA SER A 7 7.68 -3.04 3.17
C SER A 7 6.78 -4.26 2.94
N MET A 8 5.99 -4.28 1.87
CA MET A 8 5.15 -5.44 1.54
C MET A 8 5.99 -6.67 1.19
N MET A 9 7.13 -6.49 0.53
CA MET A 9 8.05 -7.60 0.24
C MET A 9 8.69 -8.15 1.51
N VAL A 10 9.07 -7.28 2.46
CA VAL A 10 9.53 -7.70 3.79
C VAL A 10 8.43 -8.46 4.54
N SER A 11 7.20 -7.95 4.53
CA SER A 11 6.04 -8.60 5.16
C SER A 11 5.78 -9.99 4.57
N ALA A 12 5.90 -10.17 3.25
CA ALA A 12 5.73 -11.47 2.61
C ALA A 12 6.79 -12.48 3.08
N ILE A 13 8.06 -12.06 3.18
CA ILE A 13 9.17 -12.91 3.65
C ILE A 13 8.99 -13.27 5.13
N VAL A 14 8.56 -12.30 5.96
CA VAL A 14 8.29 -12.51 7.38
C VAL A 14 7.14 -13.51 7.57
N GLU A 15 6.07 -13.40 6.78
CA GLU A 15 4.95 -14.33 6.83
C GLU A 15 5.34 -15.73 6.38
N GLN A 16 6.18 -15.85 5.35
CA GLN A 16 6.71 -17.13 4.90
C GLN A 16 7.56 -17.79 6.00
N ARG A 17 8.41 -17.02 6.69
CA ARG A 17 9.17 -17.46 7.88
C ARG A 17 8.24 -17.90 9.01
N ARG A 18 7.19 -17.11 9.33
CA ARG A 18 6.21 -17.41 10.39
C ARG A 18 5.50 -18.73 10.12
N ARG A 19 5.08 -18.95 8.87
CA ARG A 19 4.41 -20.18 8.42
C ARG A 19 5.34 -21.38 8.50
N THR A 20 6.59 -21.29 8.03
CA THR A 20 7.56 -22.37 8.17
C THR A 20 7.78 -22.77 9.63
N VAL A 21 7.91 -21.78 10.53
CA VAL A 21 8.09 -22.03 11.97
C VAL A 21 6.83 -22.64 12.61
N ALA A 22 5.64 -22.23 12.17
CA ALA A 22 4.37 -22.80 12.64
C ALA A 22 4.18 -24.27 12.25
N LEU A 23 4.77 -24.69 11.11
CA LEU A 23 4.66 -26.06 10.59
C LEU A 23 5.76 -27.01 11.11
N THR A 24 6.90 -26.48 11.57
CA THR A 24 8.06 -27.30 11.98
C THR A 24 8.28 -27.38 13.49
N ARG A 25 7.72 -26.46 14.29
CA ARG A 25 7.87 -26.48 15.75
C ARG A 25 6.58 -26.87 16.45
N PRO A 26 6.65 -27.51 17.64
CA PRO A 26 5.47 -27.79 18.44
C PRO A 26 4.73 -26.47 18.75
N PRO A 27 3.40 -26.42 18.57
CA PRO A 27 2.62 -25.21 18.77
C PRO A 27 2.64 -24.81 20.26
N LEU A 28 2.82 -23.52 20.54
CA LEU A 28 2.76 -22.97 21.91
C LEU A 28 1.35 -23.05 22.52
N GLY A 29 0.32 -23.22 21.68
CA GLY A 29 -1.08 -23.33 22.07
C GLY A 29 -2.00 -23.35 20.84
N PHE A 30 -3.26 -23.71 21.04
CA PHE A 30 -4.31 -23.68 20.02
C PHE A 30 -5.28 -22.55 20.30
N ALA A 31 -5.43 -21.62 19.35
CA ALA A 31 -6.49 -20.63 19.39
C ALA A 31 -7.75 -21.22 18.75
N LEU A 32 -8.87 -21.21 19.49
CA LEU A 32 -10.18 -21.72 19.10
C LEU A 32 -10.81 -20.85 17.99
N ARG A 33 -10.19 -20.83 16.80
CA ARG A 33 -10.60 -20.26 15.48
C ARG A 33 -9.40 -19.97 14.58
N LYS A 34 -8.24 -19.65 15.16
CA LYS A 34 -7.03 -19.20 14.43
C LYS A 34 -5.93 -20.26 14.31
N GLY A 35 -6.17 -21.48 14.81
CA GLY A 35 -5.25 -22.62 14.69
C GLY A 35 -4.06 -22.58 15.64
N ALA A 36 -2.99 -23.29 15.25
CA ALA A 36 -1.74 -23.42 16.00
C ALA A 36 -0.98 -22.08 16.11
N ILE A 37 -0.67 -21.63 17.32
CA ILE A 37 0.05 -20.39 17.53
C ILE A 37 1.55 -20.63 17.25
N SER A 38 2.08 -19.92 16.25
CA SER A 38 3.50 -19.97 15.90
C SER A 38 4.34 -19.40 17.05
N SER A 39 5.44 -20.09 17.40
CA SER A 39 6.43 -19.67 18.40
C SER A 39 7.36 -18.55 17.91
N MET A 40 6.88 -17.69 17.03
CA MET A 40 7.64 -16.58 16.47
C MET A 40 7.36 -15.30 17.27
N SER A 41 8.42 -14.59 17.65
CA SER A 41 8.29 -13.33 18.36
C SER A 41 7.56 -12.29 17.51
N GLY A 42 6.58 -11.60 18.10
CA GLY A 42 5.85 -10.48 17.47
C GLY A 42 6.74 -9.30 17.09
N MET A 43 7.99 -9.26 17.57
CA MET A 43 8.98 -8.23 17.21
C MET A 43 9.28 -8.17 15.70
N TRP A 44 9.03 -9.25 14.95
CA TRP A 44 9.20 -9.27 13.50
C TRP A 44 8.19 -8.41 12.73
N LEU A 45 7.09 -8.00 13.37
CA LEU A 45 6.12 -7.06 12.80
C LEU A 45 6.61 -5.60 12.85
N ILE A 46 7.56 -5.30 13.74
CA ILE A 46 8.11 -3.96 13.93
C ILE A 46 8.71 -3.38 12.64
N PRO A 47 9.63 -4.07 11.93
CA PRO A 47 10.27 -3.49 10.75
C PRO A 47 9.27 -3.15 9.63
N GLN A 48 8.28 -4.00 9.37
CA GLN A 48 7.26 -3.73 8.35
C GLN A 48 6.35 -2.55 8.75
N LEU A 49 5.96 -2.44 10.02
CA LEU A 49 5.11 -1.34 10.51
C LEU A 49 5.84 0.00 10.46
N VAL A 50 7.12 0.03 10.84
CA VAL A 50 7.94 1.24 10.76
C VAL A 50 8.09 1.72 9.32
N LEU A 51 8.46 0.81 8.40
CA LEU A 51 8.62 1.16 6.98
C LEU A 51 7.30 1.62 6.35
N MET A 52 6.19 0.97 6.69
CA MET A 52 4.87 1.35 6.22
C MET A 52 4.47 2.73 6.76
N GLY A 53 4.65 2.98 8.06
CA GLY A 53 4.34 4.27 8.67
C GLY A 53 5.16 5.43 8.11
N VAL A 54 6.47 5.23 7.91
CA VAL A 54 7.33 6.25 7.28
C VAL A 54 6.91 6.51 5.84
N GLY A 55 6.62 5.45 5.08
CA GLY A 55 6.15 5.57 3.70
C GLY A 55 4.84 6.36 3.58
N ASP A 56 3.89 6.09 4.48
CA ASP A 56 2.56 6.70 4.47
C ASP A 56 2.62 8.18 4.92
N ALA A 57 3.42 8.48 5.95
CA ALA A 57 3.61 9.86 6.42
C ALA A 57 4.24 10.75 5.34
N LEU A 58 5.31 10.28 4.68
CA LEU A 58 5.96 11.02 3.61
C LEU A 58 5.04 11.20 2.39
N ALA A 59 4.29 10.16 2.03
CA ALA A 59 3.35 10.23 0.92
C ALA A 59 2.18 11.18 1.23
N GLY A 60 1.62 11.13 2.43
CA GLY A 60 0.52 11.98 2.87
C GLY A 60 0.92 13.46 2.89
N VAL A 61 2.07 13.79 3.48
CA VAL A 61 2.59 15.17 3.50
C VAL A 61 2.87 15.65 2.07
N GLY A 62 3.53 14.84 1.24
CA GLY A 62 3.83 15.19 -0.14
C GLY A 62 2.58 15.41 -1.00
N GLN A 63 1.55 14.58 -0.84
CA GLN A 63 0.27 14.77 -1.54
C GLN A 63 -0.45 16.03 -1.10
N MET A 64 -0.50 16.31 0.20
CA MET A 64 -1.12 17.52 0.72
C MET A 64 -0.41 18.78 0.21
N GLU A 65 0.92 18.84 0.30
CA GLU A 65 1.68 19.98 -0.23
C GLU A 65 1.49 20.18 -1.73
N PHE A 66 1.45 19.09 -2.51
CA PHE A 66 1.19 19.15 -3.94
C PHE A 66 -0.20 19.72 -4.23
N TYR A 67 -1.24 19.23 -3.54
CA TYR A 67 -2.59 19.76 -3.68
C TYR A 67 -2.64 21.25 -3.30
N TYR A 68 -2.03 21.66 -2.20
CA TYR A 68 -1.99 23.07 -1.82
C TYR A 68 -1.24 23.96 -2.82
N LYS A 69 -0.24 23.43 -3.55
CA LYS A 69 0.49 24.17 -4.60
C LYS A 69 -0.25 24.21 -5.94
N GLN A 70 -0.99 23.16 -6.30
CA GLN A 70 -1.71 23.08 -7.57
C GLN A 70 -3.09 23.76 -7.55
N PHE A 71 -3.80 23.79 -6.41
CA PHE A 71 -5.14 24.37 -6.30
C PHE A 71 -5.08 25.87 -5.95
N PRO A 72 -5.90 26.72 -6.61
CA PRO A 72 -5.99 28.14 -6.28
C PRO A 72 -6.53 28.35 -4.85
N GLU A 73 -6.18 29.49 -4.22
CA GLU A 73 -6.44 29.77 -2.79
C GLU A 73 -7.89 29.61 -2.36
N ASN A 74 -8.82 29.88 -3.27
CA ASN A 74 -10.26 29.79 -3.08
C ASN A 74 -10.82 28.35 -3.12
N MET A 75 -10.04 27.33 -3.53
CA MET A 75 -10.50 25.94 -3.67
C MET A 75 -9.81 24.94 -2.74
N ARG A 76 -9.00 25.42 -1.78
CA ARG A 76 -8.25 24.56 -0.83
C ARG A 76 -9.15 23.61 -0.03
N SER A 77 -10.36 24.03 0.34
CA SER A 77 -11.34 23.18 1.04
C SER A 77 -11.79 21.98 0.18
N PHE A 78 -12.03 22.21 -1.13
CA PHE A 78 -12.39 21.16 -2.08
C PHE A 78 -11.28 20.11 -2.25
N ALA A 79 -10.01 20.54 -2.27
CA ALA A 79 -8.87 19.64 -2.35
C ALA A 79 -8.79 18.69 -1.14
N GLY A 80 -8.99 19.22 0.07
CA GLY A 80 -9.07 18.42 1.29
C GLY A 80 -10.25 17.44 1.27
N SER A 81 -11.44 17.88 0.85
CA SER A 81 -12.61 17.00 0.73
C SER A 81 -12.39 15.86 -0.28
N LEU A 82 -11.77 16.14 -1.43
CA LEU A 82 -11.41 15.12 -2.42
C LEU A 82 -10.39 14.12 -1.88
N TYR A 83 -9.41 14.58 -1.10
CA TYR A 83 -8.44 13.71 -0.44
C TYR A 83 -9.13 12.71 0.50
N TYR A 84 -9.98 13.20 1.41
CA TYR A 84 -10.72 12.32 2.34
C TYR A 84 -11.72 11.42 1.62
N CYS A 85 -12.39 11.92 0.58
CA CYS A 85 -13.26 11.11 -0.27
C CYS A 85 -12.47 9.98 -0.95
N GLY A 86 -11.27 10.28 -1.43
CA GLY A 86 -10.35 9.28 -2.00
C GLY A 86 -9.99 8.19 -1.01
N ILE A 87 -9.69 8.53 0.25
CA ILE A 87 -9.44 7.56 1.33
C ILE A 87 -10.67 6.69 1.59
N GLY A 88 -11.87 7.29 1.63
CA GLY A 88 -13.13 6.56 1.78
C GLY A 88 -13.35 5.56 0.64
N LEU A 89 -13.21 6.00 -0.60
CA LEU A 89 -13.30 5.14 -1.79
C LEU A 89 -12.27 4.01 -1.78
N ALA A 90 -11.02 4.30 -1.40
CA ALA A 90 -9.98 3.30 -1.24
C ALA A 90 -10.36 2.23 -0.20
N SER A 91 -11.02 2.63 0.89
CA SER A 91 -11.47 1.72 1.94
C SER A 91 -12.58 0.78 1.44
N TYR A 92 -13.54 1.31 0.69
CA TYR A 92 -14.57 0.48 0.04
C TYR A 92 -13.96 -0.48 -0.98
N LEU A 93 -13.02 0.01 -1.80
CA LEU A 93 -12.33 -0.81 -2.79
C LEU A 93 -11.51 -1.93 -2.11
N SER A 94 -10.85 -1.64 -0.99
CA SER A 94 -10.13 -2.65 -0.19
C SER A 94 -11.07 -3.74 0.32
N SER A 95 -12.24 -3.38 0.86
CA SER A 95 -13.25 -4.35 1.30
C SER A 95 -13.79 -5.18 0.14
N PHE A 96 -14.05 -4.53 -1.01
CA PHE A 96 -14.49 -5.22 -2.21
C PHE A 96 -13.44 -6.21 -2.72
N LEU A 97 -12.17 -5.80 -2.81
CA LEU A 97 -11.06 -6.67 -3.19
C LEU A 97 -10.93 -7.86 -2.25
N LEU A 98 -11.04 -7.63 -0.94
CA LEU A 98 -10.98 -8.70 0.05
C LEU A 98 -12.11 -9.72 -0.15
N SER A 99 -13.34 -9.24 -0.36
CA SER A 99 -14.50 -10.08 -0.61
C SER A 99 -14.38 -10.83 -1.95
N ALA A 100 -13.89 -10.18 -3.00
CA ALA A 100 -13.65 -10.80 -4.29
C ALA A 100 -12.60 -11.92 -4.19
N VAL A 101 -11.46 -11.65 -3.54
CA VAL A 101 -10.42 -12.67 -3.30
C VAL A 101 -10.97 -13.81 -2.46
N HIS A 102 -11.74 -13.53 -1.41
CA HIS A 102 -12.36 -14.56 -0.59
C HIS A 102 -13.27 -15.47 -1.43
N ASN A 103 -14.23 -14.90 -2.16
CA ASN A 103 -15.14 -15.65 -3.03
C ASN A 103 -14.43 -16.47 -4.10
N ILE A 104 -13.39 -15.91 -4.76
CA ILE A 104 -12.64 -16.61 -5.80
C ILE A 104 -11.85 -17.79 -5.20
N THR A 105 -11.37 -17.65 -3.97
CA THR A 105 -10.51 -18.66 -3.35
C THR A 105 -11.27 -19.72 -2.56
N GLU A 106 -12.53 -19.45 -2.18
CA GLU A 106 -13.38 -20.33 -1.35
C GLU A 106 -13.61 -21.72 -1.97
N GLY A 107 -13.51 -21.83 -3.30
CA GLY A 107 -13.65 -23.09 -4.04
C GLY A 107 -12.39 -23.62 -4.73
N SER A 108 -11.20 -23.01 -4.51
CA SER A 108 -10.00 -23.42 -5.25
C SER A 108 -9.35 -24.69 -4.67
N LEU A 109 -8.97 -25.63 -5.56
CA LEU A 109 -8.19 -26.84 -5.25
C LEU A 109 -6.86 -26.56 -4.51
N GLY A 110 -6.36 -25.31 -4.53
CA GLY A 110 -5.10 -24.87 -3.91
C GLY A 110 -5.21 -24.38 -2.46
N GLY A 111 -6.43 -24.29 -1.91
CA GLY A 111 -6.74 -23.80 -0.56
C GLY A 111 -7.03 -22.30 -0.49
N ASN A 112 -7.87 -21.91 0.47
CA ASN A 112 -8.28 -20.53 0.73
C ASN A 112 -7.07 -19.62 1.01
N TRP A 113 -6.98 -18.44 0.37
CA TRP A 113 -5.91 -17.47 0.62
C TRP A 113 -6.16 -16.70 1.92
N LEU A 114 -7.44 -16.54 2.28
CA LEU A 114 -7.92 -15.94 3.52
C LEU A 114 -8.93 -16.85 4.26
N PRO A 115 -8.51 -18.01 4.78
CA PRO A 115 -9.36 -18.81 5.67
C PRO A 115 -9.36 -18.23 7.09
N GLU A 116 -10.39 -18.56 7.88
CA GLU A 116 -10.44 -18.21 9.31
C GLU A 116 -9.19 -18.70 10.08
N ASP A 117 -8.59 -19.82 9.63
CA ASP A 117 -7.32 -20.36 10.12
C ASP A 117 -6.14 -19.88 9.25
N LEU A 118 -5.48 -18.80 9.69
CA LEU A 118 -4.34 -18.17 9.00
C LEU A 118 -3.18 -19.15 8.73
N ASN A 119 -3.07 -20.25 9.47
CA ASN A 119 -1.98 -21.22 9.27
C ASN A 119 -2.23 -22.17 8.10
N LYS A 120 -3.49 -22.38 7.74
CA LYS A 120 -3.90 -23.14 6.55
C LYS A 120 -4.00 -22.25 5.31
N GLY A 121 -4.10 -20.94 5.51
CA GLY A 121 -4.19 -19.94 4.47
C GLY A 121 -2.86 -19.62 3.82
N ARG A 122 -2.86 -19.41 2.50
CA ARG A 122 -1.68 -18.92 1.77
C ARG A 122 -1.68 -17.39 1.71
N LEU A 123 -1.56 -16.75 2.88
CA LEU A 123 -1.53 -15.29 3.03
C LEU A 123 -0.40 -14.63 2.21
N GLU A 124 0.69 -15.36 2.02
CA GLU A 124 1.81 -15.02 1.13
C GLU A 124 1.35 -14.62 -0.29
N TYR A 125 0.38 -15.32 -0.89
CA TYR A 125 -0.13 -14.96 -2.23
C TYR A 125 -0.94 -13.67 -2.23
N PHE A 126 -1.69 -13.40 -1.15
CA PHE A 126 -2.38 -12.13 -1.02
C PHE A 126 -1.39 -10.96 -0.93
N TYR A 127 -0.29 -11.11 -0.18
CA TYR A 127 0.76 -10.10 -0.14
C TYR A 127 1.44 -9.90 -1.50
N TYR A 128 1.73 -10.98 -2.24
CA TYR A 128 2.25 -10.86 -3.62
C TYR A 128 1.26 -10.18 -4.56
N PHE A 129 -0.03 -10.48 -4.46
CA PHE A 129 -1.08 -9.84 -5.25
C PHE A 129 -1.15 -8.32 -4.99
N VAL A 130 -1.16 -7.92 -3.72
CA VAL A 130 -1.14 -6.51 -3.32
C VAL A 130 0.14 -5.82 -3.78
N ALA A 131 1.30 -6.47 -3.65
CA ALA A 131 2.57 -5.95 -4.14
C ALA A 131 2.58 -5.77 -5.67
N GLY A 132 1.96 -6.69 -6.41
CA GLY A 132 1.75 -6.57 -7.85
C GLY A 132 0.91 -5.35 -8.22
N MET A 133 -0.24 -5.15 -7.55
CA MET A 133 -1.07 -3.96 -7.76
C MET A 133 -0.31 -2.66 -7.45
N MET A 134 0.46 -2.62 -6.36
CA MET A 134 1.32 -1.46 -6.03
C MET A 134 2.39 -1.21 -7.09
N THR A 135 2.97 -2.27 -7.66
CA THR A 135 3.98 -2.15 -8.73
C THR A 135 3.37 -1.59 -10.00
N ILE A 136 2.18 -2.06 -10.40
CA ILE A 136 1.44 -1.52 -11.54
C ILE A 136 1.08 -0.05 -11.31
N ASN A 137 0.60 0.30 -10.11
CA ASN A 137 0.30 1.68 -9.74
C ASN A 137 1.55 2.57 -9.81
N PHE A 138 2.69 2.07 -9.35
CA PHE A 138 3.96 2.79 -9.45
C PHE A 138 4.43 2.97 -10.90
N ALA A 139 4.31 1.94 -11.74
CA ALA A 139 4.61 2.06 -13.17
C ALA A 139 3.71 3.08 -13.87
N TYR A 140 2.40 3.06 -13.56
CA TYR A 140 1.47 4.08 -14.05
C TYR A 140 1.87 5.48 -13.59
N PHE A 141 2.22 5.65 -12.31
CA PHE A 141 2.72 6.92 -11.78
C PHE A 141 3.98 7.39 -12.52
N LEU A 142 4.94 6.50 -12.81
CA LEU A 142 6.14 6.84 -13.57
C LEU A 142 5.81 7.24 -15.02
N LEU A 143 4.89 6.53 -15.68
CA LEU A 143 4.44 6.88 -17.03
C LEU A 143 3.81 8.27 -17.06
N VAL A 144 2.87 8.52 -16.15
CA VAL A 144 2.24 9.84 -16.02
C VAL A 144 3.28 10.89 -15.68
N SER A 145 4.18 10.65 -14.72
CA SER A 145 5.24 11.59 -14.34
C SER A 145 6.22 11.87 -15.48
N HIS A 146 6.50 10.89 -16.33
CA HIS A 146 7.37 11.06 -17.50
C HIS A 146 6.67 11.84 -18.61
N TRP A 147 5.36 11.64 -18.77
CA TRP A 147 4.53 12.39 -19.72
C TRP A 147 4.11 13.77 -19.20
N TYR A 148 4.19 13.98 -17.88
CA TYR A 148 3.87 15.26 -17.25
C TYR A 148 5.00 16.25 -17.50
N ARG A 149 4.86 17.04 -18.55
CA ARG A 149 5.74 18.17 -18.83
C ARG A 149 5.62 19.19 -17.68
N TYR A 150 6.66 19.31 -16.86
CA TYR A 150 6.81 20.44 -15.94
C TYR A 150 6.57 21.71 -16.76
N LYS A 151 5.67 22.59 -16.30
CA LYS A 151 5.57 23.94 -16.90
C LYS A 151 6.94 24.58 -16.74
N ASP A 152 7.60 24.82 -17.86
CA ASP A 152 8.87 25.54 -17.89
C ASP A 152 8.70 26.86 -17.14
N ILE A 153 9.44 27.01 -16.04
CA ILE A 153 9.64 28.30 -15.36
C ILE A 153 10.34 29.30 -16.33
N VAL A 154 10.82 28.83 -17.49
CA VAL A 154 11.39 29.61 -18.59
C VAL A 154 10.42 30.64 -19.19
N ALA A 155 9.09 30.51 -18.98
CA ALA A 155 8.16 31.54 -19.42
C ALA A 155 8.13 32.79 -18.52
N LYS A 156 8.73 32.77 -17.32
CA LYS A 156 8.75 33.92 -16.41
C LYS A 156 10.01 34.79 -16.52
N ASP A 157 11.06 34.28 -17.17
CA ASP A 157 12.31 35.03 -17.40
C ASP A 157 12.21 35.91 -18.67
N ASN A 158 11.56 35.39 -19.72
CA ASN A 158 11.38 36.11 -20.99
C ASN A 158 10.38 37.30 -20.94
N ASP A 159 9.58 37.43 -19.88
CA ASP A 159 8.68 38.58 -19.69
C ASP A 159 9.30 39.69 -18.85
N ILE A 160 10.36 39.41 -18.07
CA ILE A 160 11.10 40.42 -17.30
C ILE A 160 12.12 41.13 -18.22
N ASP A 161 12.69 40.41 -19.18
CA ASP A 161 13.60 40.99 -20.19
C ASP A 161 12.90 41.77 -21.31
N LYS A 162 11.58 41.59 -21.50
CA LYS A 162 10.80 42.36 -22.50
C LYS A 162 10.14 43.63 -21.97
N VAL A 163 10.09 43.81 -20.65
CA VAL A 163 9.56 45.03 -20.00
C VAL A 163 10.68 46.03 -19.66
N SER A 164 11.96 45.64 -19.86
CA SER A 164 13.14 46.43 -19.53
C SER A 164 13.89 47.00 -20.75
N VAL A 165 13.28 47.04 -21.94
CA VAL A 165 13.81 47.68 -23.16
C VAL A 165 12.88 48.75 -23.69
#